data_AF-A0A5A7NIZ6-F1
#
_entry.id   AF-A0A5A7NIZ6-F1
#
_cell.length_a   1.000
_cell.length_b   1.000
_cell.length_c   1.000
_cell.angle_alpha   90.00
_cell.angle_beta   90.00
_cell.angle_gamma   90.00
#
_symmetry.space_group_name_H-M   'P 1'
#
loop_
_entity.id
_entity.type
_entity.pdbx_description
1 polymer ?
#
loop_
_entity_poly.entity_id
_entity_poly.type
_entity_poly.pdbx_seq_one_letter_code
_entity_poly.pdbx_strand_id
1 'polypeptide(L)'
;MTLLTQCFCLTGVFSFVTIEIRKHLPGEAMEPFLSFPNQLYRDDAGWTPPLKTEIRKSLSPKHNPFFKHADVMFFTAWSGDRMVGRCSAQVCHEHLKKHDDKTGFFGCFDVVDSQEVATALLDAAKEWVASKGMTRLRGPFSLGVNEEIGVMIEALMPRP
;
A
#
# COMPACT_ATOMS: atom_id res chain seq x y z
N MET A 1 46.46 10.81 -23.19
CA MET A 1 47.32 11.78 -22.46
C MET A 1 46.51 13.07 -22.40
N THR A 2 45.93 13.54 -21.30
CA THR A 2 46.27 13.41 -19.88
C THR A 2 45.09 14.01 -19.10
N LEU A 3 44.53 13.24 -18.14
CA LEU A 3 43.88 13.65 -16.87
C LEU A 3 42.71 14.68 -16.84
N LEU A 4 41.50 14.31 -16.39
CA LEU A 4 41.00 14.16 -14.99
C LEU A 4 40.46 15.48 -14.38
N THR A 5 39.12 15.63 -14.31
CA THR A 5 38.36 16.31 -13.23
C THR A 5 36.87 15.97 -13.45
N GLN A 6 36.34 14.82 -13.05
CA GLN A 6 35.95 14.45 -11.68
C GLN A 6 35.30 15.60 -10.90
N CYS A 7 34.04 15.90 -11.20
CA CYS A 7 33.13 16.56 -10.27
C CYS A 7 32.40 15.45 -9.49
N PHE A 8 33.11 14.91 -8.49
CA PHE A 8 32.55 14.03 -7.47
C PHE A 8 31.75 14.93 -6.51
N CYS A 9 30.44 15.04 -6.72
CA CYS A 9 29.55 15.59 -5.70
C CYS A 9 29.23 14.47 -4.70
N LEU A 10 29.88 14.58 -3.55
CA LEU A 10 29.77 13.73 -2.36
C LEU A 10 28.35 13.80 -1.77
N THR A 11 27.68 12.65 -1.70
CA THR A 11 27.09 11.99 -0.51
C THR A 11 25.83 11.22 -0.89
N GLY A 12 25.83 9.91 -0.67
CA GLY A 12 24.63 9.08 -0.74
C GLY A 12 24.83 7.94 -1.72
N VAL A 13 25.14 6.77 -1.18
CA VAL A 13 25.15 5.49 -1.88
C VAL A 13 23.82 5.35 -2.62
N PHE A 14 23.82 5.48 -3.96
CA PHE A 14 22.74 4.94 -4.79
C PHE A 14 22.84 3.42 -4.67
N SER A 15 22.33 2.88 -3.57
CA SER A 15 21.97 1.49 -3.49
C SER A 15 20.84 1.35 -4.49
N PHE A 16 21.13 0.76 -5.65
CA PHE A 16 20.09 0.32 -6.58
C PHE A 16 19.32 -0.80 -5.87
N VAL A 17 18.41 -0.43 -4.97
CA VAL A 17 17.50 -1.35 -4.33
C VAL A 17 16.48 -1.71 -5.41
N THR A 18 16.60 -2.89 -5.99
CA THR A 18 15.58 -3.36 -6.93
C THR A 18 14.32 -3.66 -6.14
N ILE A 19 13.28 -2.86 -6.36
CA ILE A 19 11.97 -3.06 -5.74
C ILE A 19 11.14 -3.97 -6.64
N GLU A 20 10.77 -5.13 -6.11
CA GLU A 20 9.86 -6.07 -6.76
C GLU A 20 8.43 -5.85 -6.25
N ILE A 21 7.49 -5.56 -7.15
CA ILE A 21 6.07 -5.49 -6.82
C ILE A 21 5.39 -6.82 -7.13
N ARG A 22 4.84 -7.47 -6.10
CA ARG A 22 4.03 -8.68 -6.23
C ARG A 22 2.55 -8.35 -6.06
N LYS A 23 1.72 -8.94 -6.93
CA LYS A 23 0.27 -8.76 -6.97
C LYS A 23 -0.41 -9.98 -6.33
N HIS A 24 -1.45 -9.74 -5.54
CA HIS A 24 -2.21 -10.79 -4.86
C HIS A 24 -3.71 -10.53 -5.02
N LEU A 25 -4.44 -11.57 -5.40
CA LEU A 25 -5.89 -11.53 -5.48
C LEU A 25 -6.51 -11.75 -4.09
N PRO A 26 -7.71 -11.20 -3.84
CA PRO A 26 -8.44 -11.46 -2.61
C PRO A 26 -8.67 -12.96 -2.39
N GLY A 27 -8.27 -13.47 -1.23
CA GLY A 27 -8.40 -14.89 -0.88
C GLY A 27 -7.17 -15.75 -1.18
N GLU A 28 -6.12 -15.20 -1.80
CA GLU A 28 -4.81 -15.84 -1.90
C GLU A 28 -4.05 -15.83 -0.56
N ALA A 29 -2.94 -16.55 -0.50
CA ALA A 29 -2.04 -16.56 0.66
C ALA A 29 -1.37 -15.19 0.82
N MET A 30 -1.94 -14.37 1.71
CA MET A 30 -1.54 -12.98 1.92
C MET A 30 -0.91 -12.72 3.30
N GLU A 31 -0.45 -13.76 4.00
CA GLU A 31 0.20 -13.65 5.31
C GLU A 31 1.26 -12.53 5.42
N PRO A 32 2.18 -12.34 4.44
CA PRO A 32 3.11 -11.21 4.45
C PRO A 32 2.38 -9.86 4.46
N PHE A 33 1.37 -9.68 3.60
CA PHE A 33 0.55 -8.47 3.54
C PHE A 33 -0.16 -8.17 4.87
N LEU A 34 -0.72 -9.20 5.50
CA LEU A 34 -1.47 -9.07 6.76
C LEU A 34 -0.57 -8.76 7.96
N SER A 35 0.64 -9.33 7.96
CA SER A 35 1.58 -9.20 9.09
C SER A 35 2.48 -7.97 8.99
N PHE A 36 2.64 -7.38 7.81
CA PHE A 36 3.58 -6.30 7.56
C PHE A 36 3.45 -5.09 8.51
N PRO A 37 2.26 -4.55 8.84
CA PRO A 37 2.16 -3.44 9.79
C PRO A 37 2.77 -3.76 11.15
N ASN A 38 2.55 -4.99 11.65
CA ASN A 38 3.12 -5.43 12.92
C ASN A 38 4.64 -5.56 12.86
N GLN A 39 5.22 -5.75 11.68
CA GLN A 39 6.67 -5.76 11.49
C GLN A 39 7.22 -4.35 11.36
N LEU A 40 6.51 -3.47 10.64
CA LEU A 40 6.89 -2.09 10.38
C LEU A 40 6.87 -1.26 11.67
N TYR A 41 5.80 -1.37 12.45
CA TYR A 41 5.56 -0.57 13.66
C TYR A 41 5.95 -1.29 14.96
N ARG A 42 6.76 -2.35 14.88
CA ARG A 42 7.08 -3.21 16.03
C ARG A 42 7.73 -2.48 17.21
N ASP A 43 8.49 -1.42 16.90
CA ASP A 43 9.25 -0.62 17.87
C ASP A 43 8.57 0.74 18.16
N ASP A 44 7.38 0.96 17.60
CA ASP A 44 6.57 2.15 17.87
C ASP A 44 5.75 1.96 19.15
N ALA A 45 6.04 2.77 20.17
CA ALA A 45 5.36 2.71 21.46
C ALA A 45 3.85 3.03 21.38
N GLY A 46 3.41 3.75 20.33
CA GLY A 46 2.00 4.05 20.07
C GLY A 46 1.27 2.96 19.30
N TRP A 47 1.97 1.94 18.78
CA TRP A 47 1.37 0.90 17.97
C TRP A 47 0.65 -0.16 18.83
N THR A 48 -0.67 -0.26 18.64
CA THR A 48 -1.46 -1.37 19.18
C THR A 48 -1.91 -2.26 18.02
N PRO A 49 -1.39 -3.49 17.89
CA PRO A 49 -1.68 -4.34 16.75
C PRO A 49 -3.16 -4.75 16.73
N PRO A 50 -3.87 -4.65 15.59
CA PRO A 50 -5.23 -5.14 15.50
C PRO A 50 -5.28 -6.67 15.64
N LEU A 51 -6.44 -7.19 16.07
CA LEU A 51 -6.66 -8.63 16.17
C LEU A 51 -6.49 -9.28 14.79
N LYS A 52 -5.56 -10.25 14.69
CA LYS A 52 -5.25 -10.95 13.42
C LYS A 52 -6.50 -11.54 12.74
N THR A 53 -7.46 -12.01 13.53
CA THR A 53 -8.72 -12.57 13.02
C THR A 53 -9.60 -11.51 12.36
N GLU A 54 -9.62 -10.29 12.89
CA GLU A 54 -10.41 -9.19 12.36
C GLU A 54 -9.84 -8.70 11.03
N ILE A 55 -8.52 -8.51 10.95
CA ILE A 55 -7.84 -8.14 9.69
C ILE A 55 -8.09 -9.21 8.61
N ARG A 56 -7.96 -10.50 8.96
CA ARG A 56 -8.23 -11.60 8.03
C ARG A 56 -9.67 -11.61 7.53
N LYS A 57 -10.64 -11.29 8.37
CA LYS A 57 -12.05 -11.22 7.95
C LYS A 57 -12.30 -10.00 7.06
N SER A 58 -11.79 -8.83 7.43
CA SER A 58 -11.95 -7.59 6.64
C SER A 58 -11.37 -7.76 5.23
N LEU A 59 -10.20 -8.38 5.09
CA LEU A 59 -9.54 -8.53 3.78
C LEU A 59 -9.93 -9.81 3.02
N SER A 60 -10.92 -10.57 3.51
CA SER A 60 -11.34 -11.83 2.89
C SER A 60 -12.65 -11.68 2.11
N PRO A 61 -12.70 -12.08 0.83
CA PRO A 61 -13.94 -12.08 0.05
C PRO A 61 -14.99 -13.05 0.60
N LYS A 62 -14.60 -14.03 1.42
CA LYS A 62 -15.52 -14.93 2.12
C LYS A 62 -16.31 -14.24 3.22
N HIS A 63 -15.76 -13.19 3.84
CA HIS A 63 -16.32 -12.56 5.03
C HIS A 63 -16.76 -11.11 4.81
N ASN A 64 -16.02 -10.34 4.03
CA ASN A 64 -16.34 -8.94 3.76
C ASN A 64 -17.21 -8.82 2.49
N PRO A 65 -18.46 -8.32 2.59
CA PRO A 65 -19.33 -8.14 1.43
C PRO A 65 -18.85 -7.07 0.45
N PHE A 66 -17.88 -6.22 0.83
CA PHE A 66 -17.29 -5.22 -0.06
C PHE A 66 -16.81 -5.83 -1.39
N PHE A 67 -16.20 -7.02 -1.34
CA PHE A 67 -15.70 -7.74 -2.51
C PHE A 67 -16.81 -8.21 -3.48
N LYS A 68 -18.10 -8.16 -3.09
CA LYS A 68 -19.22 -8.44 -4.00
C LYS A 68 -19.50 -7.29 -4.97
N HIS A 69 -19.07 -6.08 -4.61
CA HIS A 69 -19.40 -4.85 -5.34
C HIS A 69 -18.16 -4.03 -5.69
N ALA A 70 -16.97 -4.59 -5.51
CA ALA A 70 -15.71 -3.96 -5.83
C ALA A 70 -14.72 -4.97 -6.39
N ASP A 71 -13.97 -4.55 -7.42
CA ASP A 71 -12.72 -5.21 -7.77
C ASP A 71 -11.65 -4.75 -6.78
N VAL A 72 -10.80 -5.66 -6.31
CA VAL A 72 -9.71 -5.34 -5.38
C VAL A 72 -8.44 -6.08 -5.82
N MET A 73 -7.30 -5.41 -5.68
CA MET A 73 -5.97 -5.97 -5.86
C MET A 73 -5.08 -5.55 -4.70
N PHE A 74 -4.25 -6.48 -4.23
CA PHE A 74 -3.27 -6.20 -3.20
C PHE A 74 -1.86 -6.24 -3.79
N PHE A 75 -1.02 -5.34 -3.30
CA PHE A 75 0.36 -5.17 -3.73
C PHE A 75 1.28 -5.27 -2.53
N THR A 76 2.39 -5.96 -2.71
CA THR A 76 3.50 -6.01 -1.75
C THR A 76 4.78 -5.63 -2.45
N ALA A 77 5.54 -4.70 -1.88
CA ALA A 77 6.86 -4.29 -2.35
C ALA A 77 7.95 -5.04 -1.59
N TRP A 78 8.94 -5.54 -2.33
CA TRP A 78 10.03 -6.35 -1.79
C TRP A 78 11.40 -5.80 -2.23
N SER A 79 12.33 -5.74 -1.28
CA SER A 79 13.74 -5.49 -1.51
C SER A 79 14.48 -6.79 -1.20
N GLY A 80 14.70 -7.62 -2.23
CA GLY A 80 15.11 -9.02 -2.05
C GLY A 80 14.05 -9.79 -1.26
N ASP A 81 14.46 -10.46 -0.17
CA ASP A 81 13.54 -11.23 0.68
C ASP A 81 12.84 -10.39 1.76
N ARG A 82 13.15 -9.10 1.84
CA ARG A 82 12.53 -8.19 2.82
C ARG A 82 11.35 -7.48 2.18
N MET A 83 10.17 -7.68 2.75
CA MET A 83 9.01 -6.84 2.43
C MET A 83 9.24 -5.42 2.96
N VAL A 84 9.02 -4.42 2.12
CA VAL A 84 9.28 -2.99 2.39
C VAL A 84 8.04 -2.12 2.25
N GLY A 85 6.93 -2.66 1.78
CA GLY A 85 5.67 -1.95 1.78
C GLY A 85 4.49 -2.78 1.30
N ARG A 86 3.29 -2.27 1.52
CA ARG A 86 2.03 -2.81 1.01
C ARG A 86 1.09 -1.71 0.56
N CYS A 87 0.20 -2.05 -0.36
CA CYS A 87 -0.89 -1.19 -0.83
C CYS A 87 -2.05 -2.06 -1.30
N SER A 88 -3.28 -1.61 -1.15
CA SER A 88 -4.43 -2.11 -1.89
C SER A 88 -4.85 -1.10 -2.95
N ALA A 89 -5.46 -1.59 -4.02
CA ALA A 89 -6.21 -0.78 -4.96
C ALA A 89 -7.59 -1.40 -5.18
N GLN A 90 -8.59 -0.57 -5.36
CA GLN A 90 -9.95 -1.03 -5.55
C GLN A 90 -10.77 -0.13 -6.48
N VAL A 91 -11.69 -0.75 -7.21
CA VAL A 91 -12.70 -0.07 -8.01
C VAL A 91 -14.06 -0.43 -7.42
N CYS A 92 -14.74 0.55 -6.83
CA CYS A 92 -16.05 0.36 -6.21
C CYS A 92 -17.16 0.62 -7.23
N HIS A 93 -17.90 -0.43 -7.60
CA HIS A 93 -18.89 -0.35 -8.67
C HIS A 93 -20.10 0.48 -8.23
N GLU A 94 -20.48 0.42 -6.95
CA GLU A 94 -21.56 1.25 -6.39
C GLU A 94 -21.20 2.74 -6.35
N HIS A 95 -19.94 3.08 -6.08
CA HIS A 95 -19.46 4.47 -6.19
C HIS A 95 -19.57 4.96 -7.62
N LEU A 96 -19.11 4.16 -8.59
CA LEU A 96 -19.18 4.52 -10.01
C LEU A 96 -20.62 4.67 -10.51
N LYS A 97 -21.55 3.80 -10.09
CA LYS A 97 -22.97 3.95 -10.42
C LYS A 97 -23.58 5.27 -9.93
N LYS A 98 -23.09 5.78 -8.79
CA LYS A 98 -23.61 6.99 -8.17
C LYS A 98 -22.94 8.28 -8.68
N HIS A 99 -21.65 8.23 -8.96
CA HIS A 99 -20.84 9.42 -9.22
C HIS A 99 -20.32 9.53 -10.67
N ASP A 100 -20.22 8.40 -11.39
CA ASP A 100 -19.69 8.30 -12.77
C ASP A 100 -18.40 9.10 -13.01
N ASP A 101 -17.52 9.13 -12.00
CA ASP A 101 -16.35 10.01 -11.98
C ASP A 101 -15.04 9.29 -12.35
N LYS A 102 -15.16 8.03 -12.78
CA LYS A 102 -14.04 7.13 -13.16
C LYS A 102 -12.93 7.08 -12.11
N THR A 103 -13.31 7.08 -10.83
CA THR A 103 -12.39 7.02 -9.70
C THR A 103 -12.16 5.58 -9.23
N GLY A 104 -10.90 5.18 -9.23
CA GLY A 104 -10.38 4.08 -8.42
C GLY A 104 -9.83 4.60 -7.08
N PHE A 105 -9.69 3.70 -6.12
CA PHE A 105 -9.18 4.01 -4.79
C PHE A 105 -7.94 3.19 -4.47
N PHE A 106 -7.11 3.70 -3.57
CA PHE A 106 -6.02 2.95 -2.95
C PHE A 106 -6.15 3.00 -1.44
N GLY A 107 -5.61 2.01 -0.73
CA GLY A 107 -5.64 1.94 0.73
C GLY A 107 -4.62 0.94 1.26
N CYS A 108 -4.79 0.52 2.52
CA CYS A 108 -3.89 -0.39 3.22
C CYS A 108 -2.41 -0.05 2.92
N PHE A 109 -2.09 1.24 2.97
CA PHE A 109 -0.84 1.79 2.46
C PHE A 109 0.13 1.97 3.61
N ASP A 110 1.05 1.03 3.73
CA ASP A 110 2.12 1.05 4.73
C ASP A 110 3.45 0.84 4.00
N VAL A 111 4.41 1.73 4.24
CA VAL A 111 5.71 1.70 3.58
C VAL A 111 6.79 2.00 4.60
N VAL A 112 7.98 1.43 4.42
CA VAL A 112 9.18 1.97 5.08
C VAL A 112 9.40 3.41 4.64
N ASP A 113 10.14 4.19 5.43
CA ASP A 113 10.46 5.59 5.11
C ASP A 113 11.35 5.70 3.85
N SER A 114 10.69 5.61 2.69
CA SER A 114 11.29 5.55 1.37
C SER A 114 10.28 6.02 0.33
N GLN A 115 10.58 7.18 -0.26
CA GLN A 115 9.81 7.72 -1.38
C GLN A 115 9.78 6.77 -2.57
N GLU A 116 10.85 6.02 -2.81
CA GLU A 116 10.95 5.08 -3.93
C GLU A 116 9.94 3.94 -3.80
N VAL A 117 9.83 3.35 -2.61
CA VAL A 117 8.85 2.28 -2.30
C VAL A 117 7.43 2.82 -2.38
N ALA A 118 7.19 4.02 -1.84
CA ALA A 118 5.90 4.69 -1.92
C ALA A 118 5.45 4.91 -3.37
N THR A 119 6.33 5.47 -4.21
CA THR A 119 6.06 5.70 -5.63
C THR A 119 5.80 4.40 -6.36
N ALA A 120 6.62 3.37 -6.16
CA ALA A 120 6.46 2.08 -6.84
C ALA A 120 5.10 1.41 -6.54
N LEU A 121 4.64 1.45 -5.29
CA LEU A 121 3.34 0.91 -4.90
C LEU A 121 2.16 1.72 -5.45
N LEU A 122 2.24 3.05 -5.38
CA LEU A 122 1.19 3.93 -5.91
C LEU A 122 1.11 3.86 -7.43
N ASP A 123 2.23 3.70 -8.13
CA ASP A 123 2.26 3.48 -9.57
C ASP A 123 1.63 2.14 -9.94
N ALA A 124 1.92 1.06 -9.20
CA ALA A 124 1.27 -0.23 -9.42
C ALA A 124 -0.25 -0.17 -9.19
N ALA A 125 -0.69 0.55 -8.16
CA ALA A 125 -2.12 0.79 -7.91
C ALA A 125 -2.77 1.61 -9.04
N LYS A 126 -2.11 2.69 -9.48
CA LYS A 126 -2.53 3.56 -10.58
C LYS A 126 -2.68 2.79 -11.90
N GLU A 127 -1.67 2.00 -12.26
CA GLU A 127 -1.69 1.16 -13.46
C GLU A 127 -2.82 0.13 -13.41
N TRP A 128 -3.04 -0.48 -12.25
CA TRP A 128 -4.11 -1.46 -12.08
C TRP A 128 -5.50 -0.82 -12.23
N VAL A 129 -5.77 0.34 -11.59
CA VAL A 129 -7.08 1.01 -11.76
C VAL A 129 -7.24 1.55 -13.19
N ALA A 130 -6.16 2.00 -13.83
CA ALA A 130 -6.18 2.44 -15.23
C ALA A 130 -6.54 1.28 -16.17
N SER A 131 -6.02 0.07 -15.91
CA SER A 131 -6.39 -1.15 -16.66
C SER A 131 -7.88 -1.51 -16.54
N LYS A 132 -8.56 -1.01 -15.50
CA LYS A 132 -10.00 -1.15 -15.28
C LYS A 132 -10.81 0.03 -15.84
N GLY A 133 -10.17 0.95 -16.58
CA GLY A 133 -10.82 2.10 -17.20
C GLY A 133 -10.98 3.33 -16.31
N MET A 134 -10.34 3.35 -15.14
CA MET A 134 -10.37 4.51 -14.24
C MET A 134 -9.35 5.56 -14.67
N THR A 135 -9.67 6.83 -14.47
CA THR A 135 -8.77 7.97 -14.81
C THR A 135 -8.29 8.73 -13.58
N ARG A 136 -8.78 8.37 -12.39
CA ARG A 136 -8.47 9.02 -11.12
C ARG A 136 -8.15 7.96 -10.07
N LEU A 137 -7.16 8.22 -9.23
CA LEU A 137 -6.83 7.43 -8.06
C LEU A 137 -6.99 8.31 -6.81
N ARG A 138 -7.79 7.87 -5.83
CA ARG A 138 -8.08 8.62 -4.61
C ARG A 138 -7.84 7.77 -3.36
N GLY A 139 -7.29 8.35 -2.31
CA GLY A 139 -6.99 7.61 -1.09
C GLY A 139 -6.07 8.38 -0.15
N PRO A 140 -5.61 7.71 0.92
CA PRO A 140 -5.86 6.29 1.22
C PRO A 140 -7.26 6.03 1.83
N PHE A 141 -7.94 5.01 1.29
CA PHE A 141 -9.17 4.38 1.77
C PHE A 141 -8.94 2.86 1.79
N SER A 142 -8.83 2.24 2.95
CA SER A 142 -8.64 0.78 3.08
C SER A 142 -9.97 0.07 2.80
N LEU A 143 -10.25 -0.26 1.53
CA LEU A 143 -11.52 -0.83 1.07
C LEU A 143 -12.70 0.16 1.16
N GLY A 144 -13.56 0.03 2.16
CA GLY A 144 -14.78 0.81 2.32
C GLY A 144 -14.60 2.05 3.20
N VAL A 145 -15.54 3.00 3.11
CA VAL A 145 -15.55 4.22 3.97
C VAL A 145 -15.74 3.93 5.46
N ASN A 146 -16.13 2.70 5.82
CA ASN A 146 -16.31 2.26 7.21
C ASN A 146 -15.04 1.60 7.78
N GLU A 147 -13.99 1.49 6.96
CA GLU A 147 -12.69 0.95 7.36
C GLU A 147 -11.69 2.12 7.50
N GLU A 148 -10.39 1.84 7.48
CA GLU A 148 -9.37 2.87 7.70
C GLU A 148 -9.35 3.90 6.57
N ILE A 149 -9.34 5.18 6.95
CA ILE A 149 -9.22 6.32 6.04
C ILE A 149 -8.08 7.21 6.54
N GLY A 150 -7.24 7.67 5.60
CA GLY A 150 -6.13 8.56 5.91
C GLY A 150 -4.81 7.83 6.17
N VAL A 151 -3.76 8.61 6.40
CA VAL A 151 -2.40 8.12 6.69
C VAL A 151 -1.91 8.80 7.96
N MET A 152 -1.19 8.06 8.79
CA MET A 152 -0.55 8.62 9.96
C MET A 152 0.62 9.51 9.53
N ILE A 153 0.57 10.79 9.89
CA ILE A 153 1.68 11.75 9.66
C ILE A 153 2.54 11.89 10.92
N GLU A 154 1.90 11.94 12.09
CA GLU A 154 2.56 12.04 13.40
C GLU A 154 1.78 11.18 14.41
N ALA A 155 2.50 10.37 15.19
CA ALA A 155 1.89 9.52 16.19
C ALA A 155 1.30 10.35 17.35
N LEU A 156 0.07 10.06 17.75
CA LEU A 156 -0.48 10.59 18.99
C LEU A 156 0.25 9.94 20.16
N MET A 157 1.13 10.69 20.83
CA MET A 157 1.72 10.23 22.08
C MET A 157 0.60 9.94 23.10
N PRO A 158 0.63 8.78 23.78
CA PRO A 158 -0.27 8.54 24.90
C PRO A 158 -0.03 9.63 25.95
N ARG A 159 -1.11 10.28 26.40
CA ARG A 159 -1.00 11.25 27.50
C ARG A 159 -0.47 10.53 28.75
N PRO A 160 0.44 11.16 29.51
CA PRO A 160 0.98 10.59 30.75
C PRO A 160 -0.10 10.32 31.79
#